data_AF-A0A328ENE4-F1
#
_entry.id   AF-A0A328ENE4-F1
#
_cell.length_a   1.000
_cell.length_b   1.000
_cell.length_c   1.000
_cell.angle_alpha   90.00
_cell.angle_beta   90.00
_cell.angle_gamma   90.00
#
_symmetry.space_group_name_H-M   'P 1'
#
loop_
_entity.id
_entity.type
_entity.pdbx_description
1 polymer ?
#
loop_
_entity_poly.entity_id
_entity_poly.type
_entity_poly.pdbx_seq_one_letter_code
_entity_poly.pdbx_strand_id
1 'polypeptide(L)'
;MSGQVKVTIGEREWLVALASNYWEQVQGLGGIPSIAPATGMLFDMGLGQIINVTTEPMLFPLDIAFLSEEMAITEIYHNVQPGFLVTSTSLAQYFLEVNASELDGIDSGSQASFQLLASESPVEASDWVSPMISFMGFTLMGFLLVGIIGDFTKSMFAKPERKYLLSEPKKGKCTFCQGSHEQCEVCEKVSPRDYNLLSWVGAPVPDYSFAVESETKERKIDEVLKRLKEGVDGIQQSDKFREFLLTMSKFHNYSIGNLILIMLQKPEATHVAGYSTWKDLYRWVKKGEKGIAILAPCMPPKQKKLASSADVETEGEVGKSEEETEIRPVFFKVVHIFDVSQTEGKPLPEFEVPSLTGEANEELFSQVKYLVEAQGVEVSFASRPDQDPDIKGFYAGKLIWVRPEESRAQQLKTLLHEVAHYYSEGVFRIPRADAETIAESVAFTIGAHFGFDTGTRSFPYVALWAKDKKVLEANLAAIRKVSAKIIDALEQTANKMAGVA
;
A
#
# COMPACT_ATOMS: atom_id res chain seq x y z
N MET A 1 -16.33 -11.81 8.45
CA MET A 1 -17.72 -11.68 8.86
C MET A 1 -17.96 -12.74 9.91
N SER A 2 -18.17 -12.28 11.14
CA SER A 2 -18.33 -13.05 12.37
C SER A 2 -19.61 -13.89 12.43
N GLY A 3 -20.48 -13.79 11.43
CA GLY A 3 -21.63 -14.66 11.23
C GLY A 3 -22.70 -14.01 10.35
N GLN A 4 -23.72 -14.79 10.00
CA GLN A 4 -24.98 -14.25 9.49
C GLN A 4 -26.04 -14.31 10.59
N VAL A 5 -26.84 -13.26 10.66
CA VAL A 5 -27.90 -13.13 11.64
C VAL A 5 -29.20 -12.89 10.89
N LYS A 6 -30.26 -13.54 11.35
CA LYS A 6 -31.60 -13.21 10.91
C LYS A 6 -32.18 -12.18 11.88
N VAL A 7 -32.50 -10.99 11.40
CA VAL A 7 -33.15 -9.93 12.18
C VAL A 7 -34.62 -9.90 11.81
N THR A 8 -35.51 -9.94 12.80
CA THR A 8 -36.96 -9.88 12.61
C THR A 8 -37.53 -8.65 13.34
N ILE A 9 -38.31 -7.84 12.62
CA ILE A 9 -39.05 -6.69 13.18
C ILE A 9 -40.49 -6.78 12.67
N GLY A 10 -41.44 -7.02 13.57
CA GLY A 10 -42.82 -7.32 13.19
C GLY A 10 -42.90 -8.57 12.30
N GLU A 11 -43.46 -8.43 11.10
CA GLU A 11 -43.55 -9.52 10.10
C GLU A 11 -42.39 -9.51 9.09
N ARG A 12 -41.46 -8.56 9.20
CA ARG A 12 -40.34 -8.42 8.25
C ARG A 12 -39.09 -9.10 8.78
N GLU A 13 -38.32 -9.66 7.86
CA GLU A 13 -37.11 -10.41 8.15
C GLU A 13 -35.98 -9.97 7.22
N TRP A 14 -34.79 -9.80 7.78
CA TRP A 14 -33.56 -9.52 7.05
C TRP A 14 -32.49 -10.55 7.37
N LEU A 15 -31.77 -10.97 6.35
CA LEU A 15 -30.56 -11.76 6.51
C LEU A 15 -29.35 -10.82 6.46
N VAL A 16 -28.76 -10.55 7.62
CA VAL A 16 -27.74 -9.52 7.78
C VAL A 16 -26.40 -10.13 8.17
N ALA A 17 -25.31 -9.49 7.73
CA ALA A 17 -23.99 -9.75 8.28
C ALA A 17 -23.91 -9.18 9.70
N LEU A 18 -23.28 -9.90 10.63
CA LEU A 18 -22.94 -9.36 11.94
C LEU A 18 -21.58 -8.67 11.89
N ALA A 19 -21.52 -7.43 12.38
CA ALA A 19 -20.31 -6.65 12.59
C ALA A 19 -20.09 -6.45 14.09
N SER A 20 -19.34 -7.39 14.70
CA SER A 20 -19.08 -7.42 16.15
C SER A 20 -17.63 -7.10 16.52
N ASN A 21 -16.71 -7.15 15.55
CA ASN A 21 -15.35 -6.68 15.73
C ASN A 21 -15.13 -5.32 15.08
N TYR A 22 -14.13 -4.60 15.59
CA TYR A 22 -13.81 -3.23 15.16
C TYR A 22 -13.62 -3.10 13.65
N TRP A 23 -13.00 -4.09 12.99
CA TRP A 23 -12.80 -4.02 11.54
C TRP A 23 -14.12 -4.10 10.76
N GLU A 24 -15.00 -5.02 11.14
CA GLU A 24 -16.32 -5.16 10.52
C GLU A 24 -17.15 -3.90 10.74
N GLN A 25 -17.09 -3.31 11.93
CA GLN A 25 -17.79 -2.07 12.26
C GLN A 25 -17.31 -0.86 11.43
N VAL A 26 -15.99 -0.74 11.23
CA VAL A 26 -15.43 0.39 10.47
C VAL A 26 -15.59 0.20 8.96
N GLN A 27 -15.45 -1.04 8.47
CA GLN A 27 -15.65 -1.33 7.05
C GLN A 27 -17.13 -1.16 6.65
N GLY A 28 -18.05 -1.66 7.48
CA GLY A 28 -19.48 -1.64 7.22
C GLY A 28 -19.84 -2.14 5.81
N LEU A 29 -20.71 -1.40 5.14
CA LEU A 29 -21.08 -1.58 3.73
C LEU A 29 -20.23 -0.74 2.76
N GLY A 30 -19.10 -0.19 3.21
CA GLY A 30 -18.24 0.69 2.43
C GLY A 30 -17.64 0.03 1.19
N GLY A 31 -17.63 0.75 0.06
CA GLY A 31 -17.05 0.29 -1.21
C GLY A 31 -17.84 -0.80 -1.94
N ILE A 32 -18.96 -1.27 -1.39
CA ILE A 32 -19.86 -2.23 -2.04
C ILE A 32 -20.83 -1.46 -2.95
N PRO A 33 -21.02 -1.85 -4.22
CA PRO A 33 -21.89 -1.11 -5.15
C PRO A 33 -23.39 -1.25 -4.84
N SER A 34 -23.81 -2.39 -4.26
CA SER A 34 -25.20 -2.69 -3.90
C SER A 34 -25.28 -3.94 -3.01
N ILE A 35 -26.37 -4.10 -2.26
CA ILE A 35 -26.72 -5.33 -1.53
C ILE A 35 -28.05 -5.90 -2.04
N ALA A 36 -28.35 -7.16 -1.72
CA ALA A 36 -29.60 -7.79 -2.14
C ALA A 36 -30.79 -7.27 -1.30
N PRO A 37 -32.04 -7.33 -1.80
CA PRO A 37 -33.22 -7.03 -0.99
C PRO A 37 -33.31 -7.92 0.25
N ALA A 38 -33.83 -7.38 1.36
CA ALA A 38 -33.94 -8.08 2.65
C ALA A 38 -32.59 -8.57 3.19
N THR A 39 -31.50 -7.86 2.85
CA THR A 39 -30.17 -8.07 3.41
C THR A 39 -29.58 -6.77 3.92
N GLY A 40 -28.52 -6.87 4.71
CA GLY A 40 -27.96 -5.71 5.39
C GLY A 40 -26.80 -6.08 6.31
N MET A 41 -26.52 -5.18 7.24
CA MET A 41 -25.51 -5.40 8.28
C MET A 41 -26.04 -4.93 9.64
N LEU A 42 -25.90 -5.77 10.65
CA LEU A 42 -26.16 -5.45 12.05
C LEU A 42 -24.83 -5.22 12.75
N PHE A 43 -24.70 -4.08 13.40
CA PHE A 43 -23.51 -3.66 14.12
C PHE A 43 -23.76 -3.80 15.61
N ASP A 44 -22.89 -4.51 16.30
CA ASP A 44 -22.90 -4.67 17.76
C ASP A 44 -21.76 -3.86 18.36
N MET A 45 -22.07 -2.79 19.07
CA MET A 45 -21.08 -1.89 19.67
C MET A 45 -20.58 -2.39 21.05
N GLY A 46 -21.10 -3.51 21.55
CA GLY A 46 -20.74 -4.15 22.82
C GLY A 46 -21.26 -3.45 24.08
N LEU A 47 -21.63 -2.17 24.00
CA LEU A 47 -22.20 -1.39 25.10
C LEU A 47 -23.06 -0.23 24.58
N GLY A 48 -24.07 0.15 25.37
CA GLY A 48 -24.95 1.27 25.06
C GLY A 48 -24.23 2.62 25.06
N GLN A 49 -24.25 3.32 23.93
CA GLN A 49 -23.58 4.61 23.73
C GLN A 49 -24.31 5.48 22.71
N ILE A 50 -23.89 6.74 22.57
CA ILE A 50 -24.26 7.55 21.41
C ILE A 50 -23.43 7.07 20.23
N ILE A 51 -24.08 6.57 19.19
CA ILE A 51 -23.44 5.99 18.02
C ILE A 51 -23.38 7.03 16.90
N ASN A 52 -22.20 7.20 16.31
CA ASN A 52 -22.00 8.02 15.11
C ASN A 52 -21.73 7.10 13.93
N VAL A 53 -22.59 7.15 12.91
CA VAL A 53 -22.49 6.36 11.69
C VAL A 53 -22.13 7.30 10.54
N THR A 54 -20.99 7.04 9.90
CA THR A 54 -20.60 7.73 8.67
C THR A 54 -20.97 6.88 7.47
N THR A 55 -21.70 7.45 6.51
CA THR A 55 -22.00 6.77 5.23
C THR A 55 -20.94 7.01 4.17
N GLU A 56 -19.78 7.56 4.53
CA GLU A 56 -18.57 7.54 3.69
C GLU A 56 -17.75 6.28 4.06
N PRO A 57 -17.41 5.35 3.12
CA PRO A 57 -17.46 5.44 1.65
C PRO A 57 -18.56 4.55 1.01
N MET A 58 -19.81 4.62 1.47
CA MET A 58 -20.90 3.85 0.87
C MET A 58 -21.23 4.36 -0.54
N LEU A 59 -21.82 3.49 -1.38
CA LEU A 59 -22.10 3.81 -2.79
C LEU A 59 -23.59 3.86 -3.13
N PHE A 60 -24.47 3.55 -2.17
CA PHE A 60 -25.92 3.48 -2.35
C PHE A 60 -26.64 3.92 -1.05
N PRO A 61 -27.90 4.38 -1.14
CA PRO A 61 -28.65 4.86 0.03
C PRO A 61 -29.18 3.72 0.90
N LEU A 62 -29.32 4.00 2.20
CA LEU A 62 -29.70 3.03 3.23
C LEU A 62 -30.80 3.57 4.15
N ASP A 63 -31.53 2.65 4.79
CA ASP A 63 -32.23 2.95 6.03
C ASP A 63 -31.36 2.48 7.21
N ILE A 64 -31.28 3.32 8.25
CA ILE A 64 -30.48 3.06 9.46
C ILE A 64 -31.41 3.06 10.68
N ALA A 65 -31.50 1.94 11.40
CA ALA A 65 -32.20 1.86 12.67
C ALA A 65 -31.22 1.69 13.83
N PHE A 66 -31.38 2.46 14.90
CA PHE A 66 -30.63 2.28 16.14
C PHE A 66 -31.48 1.51 17.15
N LEU A 67 -30.83 0.65 17.95
CA LEU A 67 -31.51 -0.24 18.88
C LEU A 67 -30.85 -0.22 20.27
N SER A 68 -31.67 -0.31 21.32
CA SER A 68 -31.21 -0.44 22.70
C SER A 68 -30.59 -1.81 23.00
N GLU A 69 -30.02 -1.98 24.19
CA GLU A 69 -29.54 -3.28 24.70
C GLU A 69 -30.65 -4.36 24.66
N GLU A 70 -31.88 -3.96 24.96
CA GLU A 70 -33.06 -4.83 24.92
C GLU A 70 -33.65 -4.99 23.51
N MET A 71 -32.94 -4.58 22.45
CA MET A 71 -33.37 -4.69 21.04
C MET A 71 -34.65 -3.89 20.69
N ALA A 72 -34.96 -2.85 21.45
CA ALA A 72 -36.02 -1.91 21.09
C ALA A 72 -35.47 -0.85 20.14
N ILE A 73 -36.17 -0.59 19.02
CA ILE A 73 -35.76 0.44 18.06
C ILE A 73 -35.93 1.81 18.72
N THR A 74 -34.85 2.57 18.85
CA THR A 74 -34.89 3.90 19.47
C THR A 74 -35.22 4.97 18.45
N GLU A 75 -34.65 4.87 17.25
CA GLU A 75 -34.81 5.84 16.16
C GLU A 75 -34.47 5.20 14.82
N ILE A 76 -35.06 5.74 13.74
CA ILE A 76 -34.87 5.28 12.36
C ILE A 76 -34.60 6.49 11.47
N TYR A 77 -33.60 6.37 10.61
CA TYR A 77 -33.25 7.34 9.57
C TYR A 77 -33.46 6.70 8.21
N HIS A 78 -34.40 7.22 7.43
CA HIS A 78 -34.75 6.67 6.12
C HIS A 78 -33.95 7.33 5.00
N ASN A 79 -33.65 6.55 3.96
CA ASN A 79 -33.07 7.00 2.70
C ASN A 79 -31.82 7.89 2.89
N VAL A 80 -30.96 7.51 3.84
CA VAL A 80 -29.69 8.18 4.14
C VAL A 80 -28.79 8.03 2.92
N GLN A 81 -28.41 9.16 2.32
CA GLN A 81 -27.53 9.18 1.16
C GLN A 81 -26.06 8.92 1.56
N PRO A 82 -25.21 8.46 0.63
CA PRO A 82 -23.77 8.42 0.85
C PRO A 82 -23.17 9.77 1.24
N GLY A 83 -22.16 9.76 2.13
CA GLY A 83 -21.44 10.96 2.56
C GLY A 83 -22.11 11.78 3.67
N PHE A 84 -23.09 11.22 4.37
CA PHE A 84 -23.75 11.83 5.51
C PHE A 84 -23.25 11.24 6.83
N LEU A 85 -23.29 12.06 7.88
CA LEU A 85 -23.08 11.63 9.26
C LEU A 85 -24.45 11.52 9.94
N VAL A 86 -24.75 10.34 10.46
CA VAL A 86 -25.95 10.06 11.24
C VAL A 86 -25.54 9.80 12.68
N THR A 87 -26.12 10.54 13.62
CA THR A 87 -25.80 10.41 15.04
C THR A 87 -27.05 9.99 15.79
N SER A 88 -26.93 8.95 16.60
CA SER A 88 -28.01 8.51 17.48
C SER A 88 -28.30 9.60 18.53
N THR A 89 -29.56 9.91 18.76
CA THR A 89 -29.98 10.88 19.80
C THR A 89 -30.17 10.22 21.15
N SER A 90 -30.41 8.91 21.16
CA SER A 90 -30.55 8.08 22.35
C SER A 90 -29.40 7.07 22.45
N LEU A 91 -29.19 6.54 23.65
CA LEU A 91 -28.24 5.44 23.83
C LEU A 91 -28.71 4.23 23.03
N ALA A 92 -27.82 3.72 22.19
CA ALA A 92 -28.02 2.53 21.41
C ALA A 92 -26.80 1.61 21.60
N GLN A 93 -27.05 0.31 21.64
CA GLN A 93 -26.00 -0.70 21.63
C GLN A 93 -25.79 -1.28 20.24
N TYR A 94 -26.85 -1.28 19.43
CA TYR A 94 -26.82 -1.81 18.09
C TYR A 94 -27.28 -0.77 17.07
N PHE A 95 -26.85 -0.93 15.83
CA PHE A 95 -27.53 -0.30 14.70
C PHE A 95 -27.60 -1.25 13.52
N LEU A 96 -28.65 -1.10 12.72
CA LEU A 96 -28.99 -1.94 11.57
C LEU A 96 -28.98 -1.08 10.31
N GLU A 97 -28.24 -1.52 9.30
CA GLU A 97 -28.21 -0.94 7.96
C GLU A 97 -28.86 -1.89 6.96
N VAL A 98 -29.88 -1.42 6.24
CA VAL A 98 -30.58 -2.16 5.17
C VAL A 98 -30.84 -1.24 3.97
N ASN A 99 -31.28 -1.79 2.83
CA ASN A 99 -31.57 -0.94 1.67
C ASN A 99 -32.60 0.15 2.03
N ALA A 100 -32.45 1.32 1.40
CA ALA A 100 -33.41 2.40 1.57
C ALA A 100 -34.85 1.96 1.30
N SER A 101 -35.79 2.44 2.10
CA SER A 101 -37.23 2.11 2.09
C SER A 101 -37.60 0.73 2.65
N GLU A 102 -36.65 -0.11 3.07
CA GLU A 102 -36.98 -1.42 3.65
C GLU A 102 -37.55 -1.30 5.08
N LEU A 103 -37.26 -0.21 5.80
CA LEU A 103 -37.82 0.03 7.14
C LEU A 103 -39.11 0.86 7.12
N ASP A 104 -39.66 1.19 5.94
CA ASP A 104 -40.87 2.01 5.82
C ASP A 104 -42.05 1.42 6.60
N GLY A 105 -42.65 2.19 7.52
CA GLY A 105 -43.78 1.73 8.33
C GLY A 105 -43.40 0.92 9.57
N ILE A 106 -42.12 0.89 9.94
CA ILE A 106 -41.66 0.46 11.26
C ILE A 106 -41.52 1.70 12.13
N ASP A 107 -42.12 1.68 13.32
CA ASP A 107 -42.08 2.80 14.24
C ASP A 107 -40.99 2.63 15.32
N SER A 108 -40.46 3.75 15.84
CA SER A 108 -39.67 3.75 17.07
C SER A 108 -40.46 3.10 18.22
N GLY A 109 -39.79 2.28 19.03
CA GLY A 109 -40.36 1.44 20.08
C GLY A 109 -40.72 0.04 19.61
N SER A 110 -40.65 -0.26 18.30
CA SER A 110 -40.82 -1.62 17.79
C SER A 110 -39.72 -2.53 18.32
N GLN A 111 -40.11 -3.76 18.66
CA GLN A 111 -39.19 -4.75 19.19
C GLN A 111 -38.54 -5.54 18.03
N ALA A 112 -37.22 -5.53 17.97
CA ALA A 112 -36.46 -6.43 17.12
C ALA A 112 -36.11 -7.72 17.87
N SER A 113 -35.98 -8.81 17.12
CA SER A 113 -35.33 -10.03 17.58
C SER A 113 -34.25 -10.44 16.60
N PHE A 114 -33.23 -11.15 17.09
CA PHE A 114 -32.19 -11.66 16.22
C PHE A 114 -31.92 -13.13 16.52
N GLN A 115 -31.66 -13.89 15.47
CA GLN A 115 -31.29 -15.30 15.54
C GLN A 115 -29.95 -15.46 14.82
N LEU A 116 -28.90 -15.81 15.57
CA LEU A 116 -27.62 -16.16 14.98
C LEU A 116 -27.81 -17.44 14.15
N LEU A 117 -27.51 -17.36 12.86
CA LEU A 117 -27.49 -18.53 12.00
C LEU A 117 -26.11 -19.15 12.17
N ALA A 118 -26.07 -20.42 12.56
CA ALA A 118 -24.81 -21.15 12.65
C ALA A 118 -24.09 -21.04 11.30
N SER A 119 -22.82 -20.61 11.31
CA SER A 119 -21.94 -20.84 10.17
C SER A 119 -21.97 -22.32 9.89
N GLU A 120 -22.51 -22.74 8.75
CA GLU A 120 -22.07 -24.01 8.19
C GLU A 120 -20.57 -23.88 8.02
N SER A 121 -19.81 -24.58 8.88
CA SER A 121 -18.43 -24.87 8.57
C SER A 121 -18.43 -25.51 7.18
N PRO A 122 -17.56 -25.09 6.25
CA PRO A 122 -17.32 -25.94 5.10
C PRO A 122 -16.89 -27.29 5.67
N VAL A 123 -17.62 -28.33 5.27
CA VAL A 123 -17.39 -29.74 5.59
C VAL A 123 -15.89 -29.98 5.77
N GLU A 124 -15.48 -30.54 6.91
CA GLU A 124 -14.16 -31.16 7.03
C GLU A 124 -14.01 -32.16 5.88
N ALA A 125 -13.34 -31.74 4.82
CA ALA A 125 -12.91 -32.64 3.77
C ALA A 125 -11.78 -33.47 4.38
N SER A 126 -12.14 -34.64 4.86
CA SER A 126 -11.21 -35.72 5.23
C SER A 126 -10.13 -35.87 4.16
N ASP A 127 -8.90 -35.51 4.52
CA ASP A 127 -7.57 -36.07 4.21
C ASP A 127 -7.31 -36.90 2.91
N TRP A 128 -8.07 -36.69 1.83
CA TRP A 128 -7.85 -37.34 0.53
C TRP A 128 -7.63 -36.36 -0.64
N VAL A 129 -7.54 -35.05 -0.39
CA VAL A 129 -7.36 -34.05 -1.47
C VAL A 129 -5.88 -33.77 -1.79
N SER A 130 -4.94 -34.23 -0.96
CA SER A 130 -3.49 -34.09 -1.21
C SER A 130 -2.95 -34.84 -2.45
N PRO A 131 -3.57 -35.91 -3.00
CA PRO A 131 -3.13 -36.48 -4.28
C PRO A 131 -3.92 -36.00 -5.51
N MET A 132 -5.14 -35.45 -5.37
CA MET A 132 -5.97 -35.07 -6.54
C MET A 132 -5.60 -33.71 -7.13
N ILE A 133 -5.07 -32.79 -6.33
CA ILE A 133 -4.56 -31.49 -6.81
C ILE A 133 -3.28 -31.68 -7.67
N SER A 134 -2.51 -32.75 -7.43
CA SER A 134 -1.33 -33.08 -8.23
C SER A 134 -1.66 -33.65 -9.63
N PHE A 135 -2.88 -34.15 -9.87
CA PHE A 135 -3.23 -34.75 -11.18
C PHE A 135 -4.09 -33.86 -12.08
N MET A 136 -4.89 -32.94 -11.53
CA MET A 136 -5.65 -31.97 -12.36
C MET A 136 -4.82 -30.77 -12.82
N GLY A 137 -3.69 -30.49 -12.17
CA GLY A 137 -2.71 -29.49 -12.62
C GLY A 137 -1.95 -29.87 -13.90
N PHE A 138 -1.93 -31.16 -14.29
CA PHE A 138 -1.20 -31.64 -15.47
C PHE A 138 -2.06 -31.78 -16.73
N THR A 139 -3.39 -31.90 -16.63
CA THR A 139 -4.26 -32.06 -17.81
C THR A 139 -4.78 -30.74 -18.38
N LEU A 140 -4.93 -29.70 -17.55
CA LEU A 140 -5.35 -28.36 -18.00
C LEU A 140 -4.20 -27.56 -18.66
N MET A 141 -2.94 -27.87 -18.34
CA MET A 141 -1.78 -27.30 -19.04
C MET A 141 -1.60 -27.91 -20.45
N GLY A 142 -2.03 -29.16 -20.65
CA GLY A 142 -1.94 -29.85 -21.94
C GLY A 142 -2.94 -29.36 -23.00
N PHE A 143 -4.15 -28.96 -22.61
CA PHE A 143 -5.16 -28.45 -23.55
C PHE A 143 -5.02 -26.96 -23.86
N LEU A 144 -4.44 -26.16 -22.95
CA LEU A 144 -4.17 -24.74 -23.19
C LEU A 144 -2.97 -24.49 -24.13
N LEU A 145 -2.04 -25.45 -24.25
CA LEU A 145 -0.91 -25.37 -25.20
C LEU A 145 -1.30 -25.70 -26.66
N VAL A 146 -2.41 -26.41 -26.90
CA VAL A 146 -2.86 -26.75 -28.27
C VAL A 146 -3.85 -25.71 -28.83
N GLY A 147 -4.58 -24.98 -27.97
CA GLY A 147 -5.50 -23.93 -28.40
C GLY A 147 -4.82 -22.62 -28.85
N ILE A 148 -3.66 -22.29 -28.30
CA ILE A 148 -2.98 -21.00 -28.56
C ILE A 148 -2.16 -21.03 -29.87
N ILE A 149 -1.82 -22.21 -30.41
CA ILE A 149 -1.08 -22.33 -31.68
C ILE A 149 -2.01 -22.22 -32.91
N GLY A 150 -3.30 -22.51 -32.77
CA GLY A 150 -4.28 -22.42 -33.87
C GLY A 150 -4.70 -20.99 -34.22
N ASP A 151 -4.91 -20.14 -33.22
CA ASP A 151 -5.42 -18.77 -33.44
C ASP A 151 -4.35 -17.77 -33.87
N PHE A 152 -3.06 -18.05 -33.58
CA PHE A 152 -1.94 -17.18 -33.98
C PHE A 152 -1.58 -17.29 -35.48
N THR A 153 -2.03 -18.33 -36.18
CA THR A 153 -1.75 -18.50 -37.63
C THR A 153 -2.85 -17.94 -38.54
N LYS A 154 -4.08 -17.76 -38.04
CA LYS A 154 -5.19 -17.18 -38.82
C LYS A 154 -5.21 -15.64 -38.81
N SER A 155 -4.64 -14.98 -37.80
CA SER A 155 -4.60 -13.51 -37.77
C SER A 155 -3.48 -12.90 -38.64
N MET A 156 -2.53 -13.70 -39.14
CA MET A 156 -1.44 -13.22 -40.00
C MET A 156 -1.82 -13.02 -41.49
N PHE A 157 -3.03 -13.40 -41.93
CA PHE A 157 -3.42 -13.29 -43.35
C PHE A 157 -4.72 -12.55 -43.65
N ALA A 158 -5.39 -11.95 -42.67
CA ALA A 158 -6.55 -11.12 -42.93
C ALA A 158 -6.14 -9.63 -43.01
N LYS A 159 -6.13 -9.06 -44.22
CA LYS A 159 -6.16 -7.60 -44.43
C LYS A 159 -7.57 -7.09 -44.11
N PRO A 160 -7.73 -6.05 -43.28
CA PRO A 160 -8.91 -5.20 -43.38
C PRO A 160 -8.52 -3.76 -43.76
N GLU A 161 -9.32 -3.21 -44.66
CA GLU A 161 -9.21 -1.87 -45.21
C GLU A 161 -9.38 -0.77 -44.16
N ARG A 162 -8.59 0.30 -44.32
CA ARG A 162 -8.73 1.57 -43.60
C ARG A 162 -10.00 2.30 -44.02
N LYS A 163 -10.78 2.78 -43.05
CA LYS A 163 -11.43 4.10 -43.09
C LYS A 163 -11.25 4.80 -41.75
N TYR A 164 -10.27 5.71 -41.68
CA TYR A 164 -10.16 6.68 -40.61
C TYR A 164 -10.93 7.94 -41.00
N LEU A 165 -11.87 8.35 -40.15
CA LEU A 165 -12.47 9.68 -40.18
C LEU A 165 -11.39 10.69 -39.77
N LEU A 166 -11.11 11.63 -40.68
CA LEU A 166 -10.19 12.75 -40.50
C LEU A 166 -10.78 13.77 -39.52
N SER A 167 -10.13 13.95 -38.37
CA SER A 167 -10.07 15.25 -37.69
C SER A 167 -8.62 15.73 -37.74
N GLU A 168 -8.38 16.87 -38.39
CA GLU A 168 -7.05 17.42 -38.63
C GLU A 168 -6.31 17.78 -37.33
N PRO A 169 -5.06 17.34 -37.13
CA PRO A 169 -4.18 17.91 -36.11
C PRO A 169 -3.47 19.14 -36.68
N LYS A 170 -3.49 20.24 -35.91
CA LYS A 170 -2.72 21.47 -36.19
C LYS A 170 -1.23 21.15 -36.32
N LYS A 171 -0.64 21.49 -37.46
CA LYS A 171 0.79 21.34 -37.79
C LYS A 171 1.69 22.16 -36.86
N GLY A 172 2.36 21.52 -35.92
CA GLY A 172 3.59 22.06 -35.30
C GLY A 172 4.80 21.74 -36.20
N LYS A 173 5.49 22.77 -36.72
CA LYS A 173 6.69 22.62 -37.56
C LYS A 173 7.94 22.38 -36.69
N CYS A 174 8.78 21.42 -37.09
CA CYS A 174 10.12 21.19 -36.53
C CYS A 174 11.04 22.39 -36.86
N THR A 175 11.73 22.94 -35.87
CA THR A 175 12.61 24.12 -35.99
C THR A 175 13.94 23.84 -36.69
N PHE A 176 14.35 22.57 -36.84
CA PHE A 176 15.64 22.20 -37.44
C PHE A 176 15.61 22.01 -38.96
N CYS A 177 14.42 21.83 -39.56
CA CYS A 177 14.26 21.54 -41.00
C CYS A 177 13.73 22.74 -41.79
N GLN A 178 14.19 23.95 -41.49
CA GLN A 178 13.85 25.13 -42.29
C GLN A 178 14.79 25.22 -43.50
N GLY A 179 14.40 24.62 -44.63
CA GLY A 179 15.06 24.96 -45.90
C GLY A 179 14.87 24.00 -47.08
N SER A 180 14.53 22.73 -46.89
CA SER A 180 14.40 21.79 -48.00
C SER A 180 12.99 21.17 -48.05
N HIS A 181 12.37 21.23 -49.23
CA HIS A 181 11.09 20.60 -49.54
C HIS A 181 11.23 19.07 -49.75
N GLU A 182 11.97 18.40 -48.88
CA GLU A 182 12.07 16.93 -48.85
C GLU A 182 11.63 16.42 -47.47
N GLN A 183 10.84 15.35 -47.46
CA GLN A 183 10.43 14.69 -46.22
C GLN A 183 11.68 14.25 -45.43
N CYS A 184 11.86 14.76 -44.21
CA CYS A 184 12.91 14.30 -43.31
C CYS A 184 12.63 12.83 -42.93
N GLU A 185 13.29 11.88 -43.60
CA GLU A 185 13.31 10.46 -43.18
C GLU A 185 14.16 10.21 -41.92
N VAL A 186 14.84 11.24 -41.40
CA VAL A 186 15.76 11.14 -40.25
C VAL A 186 15.08 11.49 -38.90
N CYS A 187 13.87 12.06 -38.94
CA CYS A 187 13.26 12.67 -37.77
C CYS A 187 12.16 11.77 -37.17
N GLU A 188 12.48 10.54 -36.74
CA GLU A 188 11.53 9.71 -36.00
C GLU A 188 11.45 10.18 -34.54
N LYS A 189 10.24 10.50 -34.08
CA LYS A 189 10.00 10.97 -32.71
C LYS A 189 10.09 9.76 -31.78
N VAL A 190 11.27 9.47 -31.24
CA VAL A 190 11.46 8.42 -30.23
C VAL A 190 10.96 8.95 -28.89
N SER A 191 9.71 8.65 -28.53
CA SER A 191 9.26 8.77 -27.14
C SER A 191 9.54 7.44 -26.43
N PRO A 192 10.29 7.42 -25.32
CA PRO A 192 10.58 6.14 -24.68
C PRO A 192 9.32 5.44 -24.17
N ARG A 193 9.25 4.13 -24.41
CA ARG A 193 8.00 3.35 -24.36
C ARG A 193 7.52 3.02 -22.94
N ASP A 194 8.22 3.48 -21.90
CA ASP A 194 7.97 3.08 -20.51
C ASP A 194 8.01 4.27 -19.52
N TYR A 195 7.71 5.51 -19.97
CA TYR A 195 7.69 6.71 -19.12
C TYR A 195 6.69 6.65 -17.95
N ASN A 196 5.66 5.81 -18.06
CA ASN A 196 4.72 5.55 -16.96
C ASN A 196 5.40 4.93 -15.74
N LEU A 197 6.62 4.39 -15.86
CA LEU A 197 7.39 3.87 -14.72
C LEU A 197 8.07 4.96 -13.89
N LEU A 198 8.05 6.22 -14.32
CA LEU A 198 8.66 7.32 -13.55
C LEU A 198 7.92 7.61 -12.23
N SER A 199 6.64 7.29 -12.13
CA SER A 199 5.88 7.42 -10.88
C SER A 199 6.46 6.56 -9.76
N TRP A 200 7.00 5.38 -10.10
CA TRP A 200 7.69 4.46 -9.18
C TRP A 200 8.99 5.04 -8.61
N VAL A 201 9.55 6.08 -9.25
CA VAL A 201 10.76 6.77 -8.81
C VAL A 201 10.43 7.94 -7.85
N GLY A 202 9.14 8.22 -7.61
CA GLY A 202 8.67 9.14 -6.56
C GLY A 202 8.44 10.59 -7.01
N ALA A 203 8.08 10.84 -8.27
CA ALA A 203 7.72 12.19 -8.73
C ALA A 203 6.60 12.19 -9.79
N PRO A 204 5.75 13.23 -9.83
CA PRO A 204 4.87 13.46 -10.97
C PRO A 204 5.70 13.64 -12.24
N VAL A 205 5.26 13.02 -13.33
CA VAL A 205 5.93 13.12 -14.63
C VAL A 205 5.91 14.58 -15.06
N PRO A 206 7.07 15.22 -15.31
CA PRO A 206 7.09 16.60 -15.78
C PRO A 206 6.42 16.71 -17.16
N ASP A 207 5.62 17.75 -17.36
CA ASP A 207 5.17 18.16 -18.70
C ASP A 207 6.40 18.60 -19.50
N TYR A 208 6.89 17.74 -20.38
CA TYR A 208 8.14 18.01 -21.12
C TYR A 208 7.97 18.36 -22.58
N SER A 209 8.57 19.49 -22.95
CA SER A 209 9.18 19.73 -24.26
C SER A 209 10.68 19.41 -24.20
N PHE A 210 11.12 18.50 -25.07
CA PHE A 210 12.49 17.97 -25.14
C PHE A 210 13.55 19.04 -25.43
N ALA A 211 14.61 19.09 -24.62
CA ALA A 211 15.93 19.57 -25.03
C ALA A 211 16.84 18.34 -25.18
N VAL A 212 17.29 18.09 -26.40
CA VAL A 212 18.02 16.89 -26.83
C VAL A 212 19.51 17.02 -26.49
N GLU A 213 20.09 16.01 -25.85
CA GLU A 213 21.53 15.73 -25.95
C GLU A 213 21.85 14.21 -25.93
N SER A 214 22.45 13.78 -27.05
CA SER A 214 23.12 12.49 -27.40
C SER A 214 22.36 11.18 -27.20
N GLU A 215 22.15 10.46 -28.31
CA GLU A 215 21.59 9.09 -28.42
C GLU A 215 22.15 8.07 -27.41
N THR A 216 23.40 8.22 -26.96
CA THR A 216 24.05 7.29 -26.03
C THR A 216 23.52 7.40 -24.59
N LYS A 217 23.01 8.56 -24.17
CA LYS A 217 22.37 8.73 -22.85
C LYS A 217 20.93 8.21 -22.86
N GLU A 218 20.21 8.41 -23.96
CA GLU A 218 18.84 7.90 -24.15
C GLU A 218 18.81 6.37 -24.11
N ARG A 219 19.73 5.69 -24.81
CA ARG A 219 19.85 4.22 -24.77
C ARG A 219 20.07 3.66 -23.36
N LYS A 220 20.86 4.35 -22.53
CA LYS A 220 21.10 3.93 -21.13
C LYS A 220 19.88 4.10 -20.25
N ILE A 221 19.11 5.17 -20.45
CA ILE A 221 17.83 5.38 -19.75
C ILE A 221 16.85 4.28 -20.16
N ASP A 222 16.75 3.97 -21.45
CA ASP A 222 15.87 2.92 -21.96
C ASP A 222 16.21 1.54 -21.37
N GLU A 223 17.50 1.20 -21.26
CA GLU A 223 17.94 -0.03 -20.60
C GLU A 223 17.54 -0.09 -19.12
N VAL A 224 17.68 1.03 -18.39
CA VAL A 224 17.29 1.10 -16.97
C VAL A 224 15.77 1.01 -16.81
N LEU A 225 15.00 1.69 -17.66
CA LEU A 225 13.53 1.60 -17.66
C LEU A 225 13.05 0.20 -18.02
N LYS A 226 13.70 -0.48 -18.97
CA LYS A 226 13.41 -1.87 -19.30
C LYS A 226 13.69 -2.81 -18.13
N ARG A 227 14.83 -2.66 -17.44
CA ARG A 227 15.13 -3.44 -16.22
C ARG A 227 14.11 -3.18 -15.12
N LEU A 228 13.72 -1.92 -14.94
CA LEU A 228 12.71 -1.55 -13.96
C LEU A 228 11.37 -2.24 -14.27
N LYS A 229 10.96 -2.28 -15.54
CA LYS A 229 9.77 -2.99 -16.00
C LYS A 229 9.82 -4.49 -15.66
N GLU A 230 10.93 -5.15 -16.03
CA GLU A 230 11.16 -6.57 -15.74
C GLU A 230 11.10 -6.86 -14.24
N GLY A 231 11.64 -5.95 -13.41
CA GLY A 231 11.56 -6.05 -11.95
C GLY A 231 10.16 -5.90 -11.39
N VAL A 232 9.39 -4.93 -11.90
CA VAL A 232 7.98 -4.72 -11.51
C VAL A 232 7.13 -5.94 -11.88
N ASP A 233 7.32 -6.50 -13.07
CA ASP A 233 6.61 -7.71 -13.49
C ASP A 233 7.05 -8.94 -12.64
N GLY A 234 8.33 -8.99 -12.23
CA GLY A 234 8.88 -10.05 -11.38
C GLY A 234 8.46 -10.00 -9.91
N ILE A 235 8.15 -8.81 -9.35
CA ILE A 235 7.72 -8.62 -7.94
C ILE A 235 6.49 -9.46 -7.59
N GLN A 236 5.68 -9.83 -8.58
CA GLN A 236 4.47 -10.64 -8.41
C GLN A 236 4.76 -12.04 -7.86
N GLN A 237 6.00 -12.51 -7.98
CA GLN A 237 6.47 -13.77 -7.43
C GLN A 237 6.85 -13.58 -5.96
N SER A 238 6.37 -14.48 -5.09
CA SER A 238 6.56 -14.38 -3.63
C SER A 238 8.03 -14.23 -3.21
N ASP A 239 8.94 -14.92 -3.88
CA ASP A 239 10.38 -14.88 -3.59
C ASP A 239 10.99 -13.50 -3.93
N LYS A 240 10.60 -12.93 -5.08
CA LYS A 240 11.03 -11.60 -5.50
C LYS A 240 10.43 -10.50 -4.65
N PHE A 241 9.20 -10.67 -4.20
CA PHE A 241 8.61 -9.74 -3.23
C PHE A 241 9.35 -9.78 -1.89
N ARG A 242 9.71 -10.97 -1.40
CA ARG A 242 10.53 -11.09 -0.19
C ARG A 242 11.91 -10.45 -0.36
N GLU A 243 12.60 -10.69 -1.47
CA GLU A 243 13.85 -10.00 -1.82
C GLU A 243 13.68 -8.48 -1.83
N PHE A 244 12.55 -8.00 -2.35
CA PHE A 244 12.22 -6.58 -2.38
C PHE A 244 12.04 -6.00 -0.98
N LEU A 245 11.30 -6.67 -0.08
CA LEU A 245 11.14 -6.23 1.31
C LEU A 245 12.46 -6.26 2.10
N LEU A 246 13.33 -7.24 1.85
CA LEU A 246 14.70 -7.28 2.41
C LEU A 246 15.59 -6.16 1.86
N THR A 247 15.40 -5.77 0.60
CA THR A 247 16.09 -4.62 0.02
C THR A 247 15.57 -3.33 0.64
N MET A 248 14.25 -3.23 0.84
CA MET A 248 13.61 -2.10 1.50
C MET A 248 14.05 -1.97 2.96
N SER A 249 14.24 -3.06 3.69
CA SER A 249 14.70 -2.99 5.08
C SER A 249 16.10 -2.37 5.20
N LYS A 250 16.94 -2.48 4.16
CA LYS A 250 18.29 -1.88 4.15
C LYS A 250 18.32 -0.47 3.57
N PHE A 251 17.41 -0.17 2.63
CA PHE A 251 17.48 1.01 1.78
C PHE A 251 16.16 1.81 1.79
N HIS A 252 15.46 1.87 2.93
CA HIS A 252 14.10 2.43 3.07
C HIS A 252 13.95 3.88 2.61
N ASN A 253 15.06 4.63 2.52
CA ASN A 253 15.12 6.00 2.03
C ASN A 253 15.12 6.14 0.50
N TYR A 254 15.29 5.05 -0.26
CA TYR A 254 15.22 5.07 -1.72
C TYR A 254 13.76 4.94 -2.21
N SER A 255 13.49 5.43 -3.43
CA SER A 255 12.20 5.22 -4.10
C SER A 255 12.00 3.76 -4.49
N ILE A 256 10.74 3.33 -4.68
CA ILE A 256 10.40 1.94 -5.03
C ILE A 256 11.16 1.48 -6.27
N GLY A 257 11.19 2.32 -7.31
CA GLY A 257 11.92 2.00 -8.54
C GLY A 257 13.43 1.83 -8.31
N ASN A 258 14.04 2.66 -7.46
CA ASN A 258 15.45 2.51 -7.12
C ASN A 258 15.70 1.29 -6.23
N LEU A 259 14.78 0.93 -5.33
CA LEU A 259 14.83 -0.33 -4.57
C LEU A 259 14.83 -1.55 -5.50
N ILE A 260 13.92 -1.57 -6.50
CA ILE A 260 13.86 -2.64 -7.51
C ILE A 260 15.17 -2.70 -8.30
N LEU A 261 15.69 -1.55 -8.73
CA LEU A 261 16.94 -1.48 -9.49
C LEU A 261 18.14 -1.98 -8.68
N ILE A 262 18.23 -1.64 -7.39
CA ILE A 262 19.28 -2.14 -6.49
C ILE A 262 19.14 -3.65 -6.33
N MET A 263 17.94 -4.13 -6.00
CA MET A 263 17.64 -5.56 -5.81
C MET A 263 18.05 -6.39 -7.03
N LEU A 264 17.67 -5.97 -8.25
CA LEU A 264 17.96 -6.73 -9.46
C LEU A 264 19.45 -6.77 -9.84
N GLN A 265 20.20 -5.71 -9.51
CA GLN A 265 21.60 -5.58 -9.92
C GLN A 265 22.56 -6.13 -8.87
N LYS A 266 22.20 -6.03 -7.58
CA LYS A 266 23.03 -6.47 -6.46
C LYS A 266 22.17 -6.87 -5.24
N PRO A 267 21.52 -8.06 -5.27
CA PRO A 267 20.67 -8.54 -4.17
C PRO A 267 21.38 -8.59 -2.79
N GLU A 268 22.69 -8.82 -2.80
CA GLU A 268 23.54 -8.90 -1.63
C GLU A 268 24.04 -7.55 -1.12
N ALA A 269 23.62 -6.43 -1.72
CA ALA A 269 24.02 -5.10 -1.28
C ALA A 269 23.65 -4.87 0.20
N THR A 270 24.54 -4.20 0.92
CA THR A 270 24.38 -3.84 2.34
C THR A 270 24.43 -2.34 2.53
N HIS A 271 25.36 -1.65 1.88
CA HIS A 271 25.50 -0.20 1.96
C HIS A 271 25.87 0.35 0.60
N VAL A 272 25.01 1.21 0.05
CA VAL A 272 25.21 1.78 -1.28
C VAL A 272 25.36 3.29 -1.20
N ALA A 273 26.35 3.81 -1.91
CA ALA A 273 26.55 5.25 -2.02
C ALA A 273 27.14 5.64 -3.38
N GLY A 274 27.03 6.92 -3.72
CA GLY A 274 27.69 7.49 -4.89
C GLY A 274 29.21 7.56 -4.71
N TYR A 275 29.93 7.66 -5.84
CA TYR A 275 31.40 7.71 -5.84
C TYR A 275 31.97 8.84 -4.96
N SER A 276 31.36 10.02 -4.98
CA SER A 276 31.78 11.16 -4.16
C SER A 276 31.61 10.87 -2.66
N THR A 277 30.48 10.30 -2.27
CA THR A 277 30.20 9.94 -0.88
C THR A 277 31.21 8.92 -0.35
N TRP A 278 31.57 7.91 -1.16
CA TRP A 278 32.62 6.97 -0.77
C TRP A 278 33.97 7.66 -0.57
N LYS A 279 34.32 8.58 -1.48
CA LYS A 279 35.56 9.37 -1.37
C LYS A 279 35.58 10.20 -0.09
N ASP A 280 34.45 10.82 0.28
CA ASP A 280 34.31 11.60 1.51
C ASP A 280 34.45 10.72 2.77
N LEU A 281 34.03 9.47 2.68
CA LEU A 281 34.24 8.43 3.71
C LEU A 281 35.64 7.80 3.66
N TYR A 282 36.59 8.37 2.90
CA TYR A 282 37.94 7.84 2.71
C TYR A 282 37.98 6.39 2.17
N ARG A 283 37.07 6.10 1.24
CA ARG A 283 36.98 4.84 0.50
C ARG A 283 36.96 5.11 -1.01
N TRP A 284 37.50 4.18 -1.79
CA TRP A 284 37.57 4.24 -3.24
C TRP A 284 36.96 2.99 -3.84
N VAL A 285 36.24 3.16 -4.95
CA VAL A 285 35.72 2.03 -5.71
C VAL A 285 36.89 1.28 -6.36
N LYS A 286 36.93 -0.04 -6.19
CA LYS A 286 37.97 -0.91 -6.76
C LYS A 286 37.92 -0.84 -8.29
N LYS A 287 39.09 -0.90 -8.92
CA LYS A 287 39.20 -0.82 -10.37
C LYS A 287 38.50 -2.02 -11.04
N GLY A 288 37.56 -1.75 -11.94
CA GLY A 288 36.84 -2.77 -12.71
C GLY A 288 35.47 -3.16 -12.13
N GLU A 289 35.10 -2.64 -10.96
CA GLU A 289 33.78 -2.85 -10.38
C GLU A 289 32.66 -2.24 -11.21
N LYS A 290 31.53 -2.96 -11.32
CA LYS A 290 30.34 -2.51 -12.03
C LYS A 290 29.44 -1.72 -11.08
N GLY A 291 29.11 -0.48 -11.43
CA GLY A 291 28.17 0.33 -10.65
C GLY A 291 26.73 -0.13 -10.82
N ILE A 292 25.94 0.06 -9.78
CA ILE A 292 24.48 -0.16 -9.75
C ILE A 292 23.82 1.09 -10.35
N ALA A 293 23.14 0.92 -11.48
CA ALA A 293 22.44 2.01 -12.16
C ALA A 293 21.12 2.35 -11.46
N ILE A 294 20.95 3.60 -11.03
CA ILE A 294 19.72 4.12 -10.43
C ILE A 294 19.26 5.40 -11.15
N LEU A 295 18.01 5.80 -10.92
CA LEU A 295 17.45 7.03 -11.46
C LEU A 295 17.50 8.15 -10.43
N ALA A 296 18.19 9.24 -10.76
CA ALA A 296 18.28 10.43 -9.91
C ALA A 296 17.52 11.61 -10.54
N PRO A 297 16.68 12.32 -9.75
CA PRO A 297 16.02 13.53 -10.20
C PRO A 297 17.03 14.66 -10.40
N CYS A 298 16.88 15.42 -11.49
CA CYS A 298 17.60 16.66 -11.74
C CYS A 298 16.66 17.82 -11.42
N MET A 299 16.86 18.41 -10.25
CA MET A 299 16.05 19.54 -9.77
C MET A 299 16.38 20.83 -10.53
N PRO A 300 15.40 21.74 -10.70
CA PRO A 300 15.65 23.01 -11.35
C PRO A 300 16.70 23.81 -10.57
N PRO A 301 17.54 24.62 -11.25
CA PRO A 301 18.51 25.47 -10.57
C PRO A 301 17.76 26.40 -9.60
N LYS A 302 18.18 26.42 -8.33
CA LYS A 302 17.64 27.36 -7.34
C LYS A 302 17.77 28.77 -7.91
N GLN A 303 16.65 29.46 -8.12
CA GLN A 303 16.68 30.87 -8.50
C GLN A 303 17.41 31.62 -7.38
N LYS A 304 18.62 32.12 -7.66
CA LYS A 304 19.25 33.13 -6.81
C LYS A 304 18.31 34.33 -6.85
N LYS A 305 17.70 34.68 -5.72
CA LYS A 305 17.07 36.00 -5.56
C LYS A 305 18.15 37.04 -5.88
N LEU A 306 18.10 37.63 -7.08
CA LEU A 306 18.85 38.84 -7.35
C LEU A 306 18.27 39.90 -6.42
N ALA A 307 19.07 40.35 -5.47
CA ALA A 307 18.79 41.58 -4.74
C ALA A 307 18.72 42.70 -5.77
N SER A 308 17.50 43.10 -6.16
CA SER A 308 17.28 44.36 -6.85
C SER A 308 17.34 45.44 -5.78
N SER A 309 18.42 46.19 -5.85
CA SER A 309 18.53 47.52 -5.25
C SER A 309 17.65 48.47 -6.05
N ALA A 310 16.60 48.99 -5.42
CA ALA A 310 16.06 50.33 -5.66
C ALA A 310 14.93 50.57 -4.64
N ASP A 311 15.18 51.53 -3.76
CA ASP A 311 14.25 52.04 -2.76
C ASP A 311 12.97 52.58 -3.40
N VAL A 312 11.81 52.07 -2.98
CA VAL A 312 10.58 52.85 -2.80
C VAL A 312 9.84 52.22 -1.62
N GLU A 313 9.83 52.94 -0.49
CA GLU A 313 8.96 52.66 0.65
C GLU A 313 7.50 52.77 0.20
N THR A 314 6.74 51.68 0.33
CA THR A 314 5.29 51.75 0.39
C THR A 314 4.82 50.67 1.38
N GLU A 315 4.45 51.13 2.57
CA GLU A 315 3.74 50.33 3.56
C GLU A 315 2.38 49.91 2.98
N GLY A 316 2.15 48.61 2.89
CA GLY A 316 0.88 48.06 2.41
C GLY A 316 0.93 46.53 2.31
N GLU A 317 0.32 45.88 3.31
CA GLU A 317 -0.17 44.49 3.32
C GLU A 317 0.70 43.41 2.64
N VAL A 318 1.52 42.71 3.43
CA VAL A 318 2.13 41.44 3.03
C VAL A 318 1.40 40.30 3.73
N GLY A 319 0.27 39.90 3.15
CA GLY A 319 -0.32 38.58 3.30
C GLY A 319 -0.19 37.82 1.97
N LYS A 320 1.04 37.61 1.49
CA LYS A 320 1.27 36.74 0.33
C LYS A 320 1.35 35.30 0.84
N SER A 321 0.29 34.56 0.59
CA SER A 321 0.28 33.09 0.58
C SER A 321 1.54 32.58 -0.10
N GLU A 322 2.38 31.88 0.65
CA GLU A 322 3.37 30.99 0.09
C GLU A 322 2.59 29.86 -0.60
N GLU A 323 2.23 30.07 -1.87
CA GLU A 323 1.97 28.95 -2.75
C GLU A 323 3.28 28.16 -2.76
N GLU A 324 3.30 27.02 -2.06
CA GLU A 324 4.32 26.00 -2.21
C GLU A 324 4.35 25.62 -3.69
N THR A 325 5.18 26.31 -4.48
CA THR A 325 5.54 25.86 -5.81
C THR A 325 6.19 24.50 -5.64
N GLU A 326 5.41 23.45 -5.87
CA GLU A 326 5.82 22.06 -5.82
C GLU A 326 7.06 21.92 -6.71
N ILE A 327 8.24 21.78 -6.09
CA ILE A 327 9.50 21.74 -6.84
C ILE A 327 9.54 20.39 -7.54
N ARG A 328 9.06 20.36 -8.78
CA ARG A 328 9.09 19.16 -9.61
C ARG A 328 10.49 18.98 -10.20
N PRO A 329 11.00 17.74 -10.28
CA PRO A 329 12.24 17.48 -10.98
C PRO A 329 12.07 17.96 -12.43
N VAL A 330 13.13 18.57 -12.95
CA VAL A 330 13.21 18.88 -14.37
C VAL A 330 13.24 17.52 -15.03
N PHE A 331 14.32 16.74 -15.05
CA PHE A 331 14.35 15.41 -15.71
C PHE A 331 15.01 14.36 -14.81
N PHE A 332 15.00 13.10 -15.22
CA PHE A 332 15.77 12.03 -14.56
C PHE A 332 17.02 11.70 -15.35
N LYS A 333 18.10 11.39 -14.65
CA LYS A 333 19.34 10.86 -15.25
C LYS A 333 19.74 9.55 -14.58
N VAL A 334 20.38 8.67 -15.35
CA VAL A 334 21.03 7.48 -14.80
C VAL A 334 22.30 7.90 -14.06
N VAL A 335 22.39 7.55 -12.79
CA VAL A 335 23.61 7.65 -11.99
C VAL A 335 24.02 6.27 -11.49
N HIS A 336 25.28 6.12 -11.13
CA HIS A 336 25.82 4.85 -10.64
C HIS A 336 26.21 4.99 -9.17
N ILE A 337 25.72 4.07 -8.37
CA ILE A 337 26.12 3.88 -6.97
C ILE A 337 26.88 2.56 -6.83
N PHE A 338 27.60 2.41 -5.73
CA PHE A 338 28.44 1.25 -5.47
C PHE A 338 28.19 0.76 -4.06
N ASP A 339 28.21 -0.56 -3.89
CA ASP A 339 28.14 -1.17 -2.57
C ASP A 339 29.50 -1.13 -1.85
N VAL A 340 29.48 -1.16 -0.52
CA VAL A 340 30.71 -1.18 0.30
C VAL A 340 31.67 -2.30 -0.07
N SER A 341 31.19 -3.49 -0.47
CA SER A 341 32.02 -4.62 -0.90
C SER A 341 32.87 -4.31 -2.14
N GLN A 342 32.41 -3.34 -2.94
CA GLN A 342 33.08 -2.86 -4.17
C GLN A 342 34.08 -1.75 -3.89
N THR A 343 34.27 -1.38 -2.62
CA THR A 343 35.18 -0.30 -2.22
C THR A 343 36.32 -0.83 -1.37
N GLU A 344 37.42 -0.09 -1.35
CA GLU A 344 38.58 -0.27 -0.47
C GLU A 344 38.90 1.05 0.24
N GLY A 345 39.46 0.99 1.44
CA GLY A 345 39.77 2.18 2.23
C GLY A 345 39.50 1.98 3.71
N LYS A 346 39.28 3.09 4.44
CA LYS A 346 39.06 3.05 5.89
C LYS A 346 37.86 2.18 6.25
N PRO A 347 37.96 1.29 7.27
CA PRO A 347 36.80 0.57 7.75
C PRO A 347 35.73 1.59 8.15
N LEU A 348 34.49 1.32 7.76
CA LEU A 348 33.35 2.06 8.28
C LEU A 348 33.19 1.70 9.76
N PRO A 349 32.52 2.54 10.58
CA PRO A 349 32.08 2.10 11.89
C PRO A 349 31.36 0.75 11.74
N GLU A 350 31.66 -0.21 12.62
CA GLU A 350 30.97 -1.50 12.62
C GLU A 350 29.51 -1.24 12.98
N PHE A 351 28.68 -1.17 11.94
CA PHE A 351 27.25 -1.39 12.06
C PHE A 351 27.08 -2.89 11.83
N GLU A 352 26.79 -3.63 12.89
CA GLU A 352 26.43 -5.03 12.75
C GLU A 352 25.18 -5.09 11.90
N VAL A 353 25.28 -5.61 10.67
CA VAL A 353 24.10 -5.99 9.89
C VAL A 353 23.48 -7.13 10.68
N PRO A 354 22.31 -6.94 11.30
CA PRO A 354 21.77 -7.95 12.18
C PRO A 354 21.48 -9.21 11.36
N SER A 355 21.94 -10.37 11.84
CA SER A 355 21.52 -11.63 11.24
C SER A 355 20.03 -11.82 11.51
N LEU A 356 19.28 -12.28 10.49
CA LEU A 356 17.87 -12.56 10.66
C LEU A 356 17.70 -13.81 11.54
N THR A 357 17.20 -13.61 12.76
CA THR A 357 16.89 -14.69 13.70
C THR A 357 15.39 -14.75 13.96
N GLY A 358 14.86 -15.95 14.16
CA GLY A 358 13.46 -16.12 14.60
C GLY A 358 13.27 -15.95 16.11
N GLU A 359 14.34 -15.60 16.84
CA GLU A 359 14.30 -15.38 18.28
C GLU A 359 13.76 -13.99 18.60
N ALA A 360 13.17 -13.83 19.78
CA ALA A 360 12.62 -12.53 20.16
C ALA A 360 13.73 -11.50 20.33
N ASN A 361 13.64 -10.39 19.61
CA ASN A 361 14.48 -9.23 19.84
C ASN A 361 13.82 -8.36 20.95
N GLU A 362 14.24 -8.55 22.20
CA GLU A 362 13.70 -7.82 23.37
C GLU A 362 13.97 -6.32 23.32
N GLU A 363 15.09 -5.92 22.72
CA GLU A 363 15.42 -4.50 22.54
C GLU A 363 14.42 -3.86 21.58
N LEU A 364 14.22 -4.47 20.42
CA LEU A 364 13.21 -4.02 19.45
C LEU A 364 11.81 -4.00 20.08
N PHE A 365 11.45 -5.04 20.82
CA PHE A 365 10.16 -5.09 21.51
C PHE A 365 9.96 -3.88 22.42
N SER A 366 10.97 -3.57 23.23
CA SER A 366 10.91 -2.47 24.19
C SER A 366 10.86 -1.11 23.48
N GLN A 367 11.64 -0.94 22.42
CA GLN A 367 11.65 0.28 21.60
C GLN A 367 10.30 0.51 20.90
N VAL A 368 9.72 -0.54 20.29
CA VAL A 368 8.42 -0.46 19.60
C VAL A 368 7.31 -0.12 20.59
N LYS A 369 7.28 -0.80 21.75
CA LYS A 369 6.31 -0.51 22.80
C LYS A 369 6.42 0.95 23.28
N TYR A 370 7.62 1.40 23.62
CA TYR A 370 7.86 2.77 24.06
C TYR A 370 7.43 3.80 22.99
N LEU A 371 7.75 3.54 21.72
CA LEU A 371 7.43 4.43 20.61
C LEU A 371 5.93 4.70 20.50
N VAL A 372 5.08 3.68 20.61
CA VAL A 372 3.63 3.85 20.50
C VAL A 372 2.99 4.38 21.79
N GLU A 373 3.50 3.99 22.96
CA GLU A 373 3.05 4.55 24.25
C GLU A 373 3.34 6.05 24.34
N ALA A 374 4.49 6.51 23.83
CA ALA A 374 4.83 7.93 23.74
C ALA A 374 3.89 8.73 22.83
N GLN A 375 3.15 8.04 21.94
CA GLN A 375 2.14 8.63 21.04
C GLN A 375 0.72 8.51 21.60
N GLY A 376 0.59 8.02 22.84
CA GLY A 376 -0.69 7.88 23.55
C GLY A 376 -1.49 6.65 23.13
N VAL A 377 -0.84 5.63 22.56
CA VAL A 377 -1.44 4.32 22.28
C VAL A 377 -1.06 3.36 23.38
N GLU A 378 -2.04 2.78 24.06
CA GLU A 378 -1.82 1.76 25.09
C GLU A 378 -1.45 0.42 24.44
N VAL A 379 -0.39 -0.23 24.93
CA VAL A 379 -0.04 -1.61 24.54
C VAL A 379 -0.37 -2.56 25.69
N SER A 380 -1.43 -3.34 25.53
CA SER A 380 -1.96 -4.23 26.56
C SER A 380 -1.66 -5.69 26.28
N PHE A 381 -1.27 -6.40 27.33
CA PHE A 381 -1.10 -7.85 27.39
C PHE A 381 -2.05 -8.46 28.42
N ALA A 382 -3.17 -7.80 28.71
CA ALA A 382 -4.14 -8.31 29.66
C ALA A 382 -4.77 -9.61 29.12
N SER A 383 -4.92 -10.62 29.97
CA SER A 383 -5.56 -11.88 29.55
C SER A 383 -7.03 -11.61 29.20
N ARG A 384 -7.47 -12.17 28.08
CA ARG A 384 -8.84 -12.09 27.56
C ARG A 384 -9.33 -13.51 27.26
N PRO A 385 -9.86 -14.24 28.26
CA PRO A 385 -10.21 -15.65 28.09
C PRO A 385 -11.35 -15.88 27.10
N ASP A 386 -12.22 -14.89 26.90
CA ASP A 386 -13.35 -14.97 25.96
C ASP A 386 -12.94 -14.60 24.52
N GLN A 387 -11.67 -14.22 24.28
CA GLN A 387 -11.17 -13.86 22.96
C GLN A 387 -10.87 -15.11 22.13
N ASP A 388 -11.39 -15.14 20.90
CA ASP A 388 -11.12 -16.20 19.91
C ASP A 388 -9.62 -16.55 19.88
N PRO A 389 -9.24 -17.82 20.14
CA PRO A 389 -7.85 -18.28 20.15
C PRO A 389 -7.04 -17.94 18.89
N ASP A 390 -7.69 -17.85 17.73
CA ASP A 390 -7.02 -17.53 16.46
C ASP A 390 -6.59 -16.07 16.37
N ILE A 391 -7.17 -15.19 17.19
CA ILE A 391 -6.81 -13.77 17.28
C ILE A 391 -5.60 -13.63 18.22
N LYS A 392 -4.46 -13.28 17.64
CA LYS A 392 -3.19 -13.09 18.36
C LYS A 392 -2.96 -11.66 18.82
N GLY A 393 -3.66 -10.71 18.21
CA GLY A 393 -3.60 -9.29 18.54
C GLY A 393 -4.64 -8.51 17.74
N PHE A 394 -4.84 -7.26 18.11
CA PHE A 394 -5.59 -6.30 17.31
C PHE A 394 -5.24 -4.87 17.70
N TYR A 395 -5.34 -3.98 16.73
CA TYR A 395 -5.36 -2.54 16.91
C TYR A 395 -6.79 -1.99 16.82
N ALA A 396 -7.24 -1.26 17.85
CA ALA A 396 -8.52 -0.57 17.86
C ALA A 396 -8.43 0.76 18.64
N GLY A 397 -8.77 1.87 17.98
CA GLY A 397 -8.74 3.21 18.59
C GLY A 397 -7.34 3.62 19.07
N LYS A 398 -7.12 3.61 20.38
CA LYS A 398 -5.82 3.89 21.02
C LYS A 398 -5.29 2.70 21.82
N LEU A 399 -5.74 1.49 21.49
CA LEU A 399 -5.32 0.26 22.12
C LEU A 399 -4.71 -0.67 21.08
N ILE A 400 -3.52 -1.17 21.38
CA ILE A 400 -2.94 -2.35 20.76
C ILE A 400 -2.98 -3.46 21.81
N TRP A 401 -3.74 -4.51 21.54
CA TRP A 401 -3.74 -5.69 22.39
C TRP A 401 -2.96 -6.80 21.71
N VAL A 402 -2.10 -7.48 22.48
CA VAL A 402 -1.36 -8.67 22.04
C VAL A 402 -1.59 -9.79 23.04
N ARG A 403 -1.87 -10.98 22.54
CA ARG A 403 -2.15 -12.17 23.34
C ARG A 403 -0.95 -12.50 24.24
N PRO A 404 -1.11 -12.50 25.58
CA PRO A 404 0.00 -12.74 26.50
C PRO A 404 0.49 -14.19 26.53
N GLU A 405 -0.34 -15.15 26.11
CA GLU A 405 -0.01 -16.58 26.11
C GLU A 405 0.89 -16.99 24.92
N GLU A 406 1.06 -16.12 23.93
CA GLU A 406 1.91 -16.39 22.76
C GLU A 406 3.40 -16.37 23.11
N SER A 407 4.20 -17.08 22.31
CA SER A 407 5.66 -17.01 22.45
C SER A 407 6.16 -15.58 22.25
N ARG A 408 7.28 -15.24 22.87
CA ARG A 408 7.79 -13.88 22.86
C ARG A 408 8.13 -13.35 21.44
N ALA A 409 8.64 -14.22 20.59
CA ALA A 409 8.85 -13.91 19.17
C ALA A 409 7.52 -13.67 18.44
N GLN A 410 6.50 -14.48 18.72
CA GLN A 410 5.16 -14.28 18.16
C GLN A 410 4.50 -13.00 18.68
N GLN A 411 4.70 -12.64 19.95
CA GLN A 411 4.26 -11.35 20.50
C GLN A 411 4.92 -10.18 19.79
N LEU A 412 6.24 -10.24 19.55
CA LEU A 412 6.96 -9.20 18.81
C LEU A 412 6.45 -9.08 17.37
N LYS A 413 6.30 -10.20 16.67
CA LYS A 413 5.72 -10.24 15.32
C LYS A 413 4.35 -9.58 15.29
N THR A 414 3.48 -9.96 16.22
CA THR A 414 2.11 -9.45 16.32
C THR A 414 2.12 -7.96 16.66
N LEU A 415 2.94 -7.54 17.62
CA LEU A 415 3.09 -6.12 17.96
C LEU A 415 3.52 -5.30 16.74
N LEU A 416 4.52 -5.75 15.98
CA LEU A 416 4.93 -5.06 14.75
C LEU A 416 3.80 -4.99 13.71
N HIS A 417 2.99 -6.03 13.58
CA HIS A 417 1.80 -6.07 12.71
C HIS A 417 0.75 -5.05 13.12
N GLU A 418 0.36 -5.03 14.40
CA GLU A 418 -0.63 -4.07 14.91
C GLU A 418 -0.13 -2.63 14.87
N VAL A 419 1.17 -2.41 15.12
CA VAL A 419 1.82 -1.10 14.96
C VAL A 419 1.80 -0.67 13.49
N ALA A 420 2.02 -1.58 12.55
CA ALA A 420 1.90 -1.27 11.13
C ALA A 420 0.49 -0.81 10.77
N HIS A 421 -0.56 -1.43 11.32
CA HIS A 421 -1.93 -0.95 11.17
C HIS A 421 -2.12 0.47 11.72
N TYR A 422 -1.59 0.76 12.92
CA TYR A 422 -1.68 2.09 13.52
C TYR A 422 -1.03 3.19 12.66
N TYR A 423 0.14 2.92 12.06
CA TYR A 423 0.84 3.90 11.22
C TYR A 423 0.30 4.00 9.78
N SER A 424 -0.54 3.06 9.36
CA SER A 424 -1.10 3.03 8.01
C SER A 424 -2.27 3.98 7.87
N GLU A 425 -2.08 5.05 7.10
CA GLU A 425 -3.14 6.00 6.77
C GLU A 425 -4.20 5.36 5.87
N GLY A 426 -5.48 5.53 6.20
CA GLY A 426 -6.57 5.02 5.36
C GLY A 426 -6.60 3.50 5.27
N VAL A 427 -6.00 2.77 6.22
CA VAL A 427 -5.99 1.30 6.23
C VAL A 427 -7.42 0.73 6.13
N PHE A 428 -8.41 1.42 6.70
CA PHE A 428 -9.83 1.06 6.67
C PHE A 428 -10.57 1.44 5.37
N ARG A 429 -9.93 2.19 4.47
CA ARG A 429 -10.50 2.62 3.17
C ARG A 429 -10.09 1.71 2.01
N ILE A 430 -9.25 0.71 2.28
CA ILE A 430 -8.79 -0.28 1.31
C ILE A 430 -9.33 -1.66 1.68
N PRO A 431 -9.40 -2.61 0.73
CA PRO A 431 -9.82 -3.98 1.03
C PRO A 431 -9.00 -4.58 2.17
N ARG A 432 -9.66 -5.30 3.10
CA ARG A 432 -8.98 -5.90 4.26
C ARG A 432 -7.75 -6.70 3.87
N ALA A 433 -7.84 -7.53 2.83
CA ALA A 433 -6.71 -8.34 2.39
C ALA A 433 -5.49 -7.50 1.98
N ASP A 434 -5.70 -6.31 1.41
CA ASP A 434 -4.62 -5.36 1.09
C ASP A 434 -4.04 -4.76 2.37
N ALA A 435 -4.89 -4.32 3.29
CA ALA A 435 -4.49 -3.81 4.60
C ALA A 435 -3.62 -4.80 5.40
N GLU A 436 -4.05 -6.07 5.48
CA GLU A 436 -3.32 -7.14 6.18
C GLU A 436 -1.98 -7.44 5.48
N THR A 437 -1.97 -7.47 4.14
CA THR A 437 -0.72 -7.71 3.39
C THR A 437 0.26 -6.55 3.56
N ILE A 438 -0.22 -5.31 3.59
CA ILE A 438 0.60 -4.13 3.90
C ILE A 438 1.17 -4.26 5.31
N ALA A 439 0.34 -4.54 6.31
CA ALA A 439 0.76 -4.65 7.70
C ALA A 439 1.80 -5.77 7.88
N GLU A 440 1.57 -6.95 7.30
CA GLU A 440 2.50 -8.07 7.36
C GLU A 440 3.83 -7.76 6.64
N SER A 441 3.76 -7.07 5.49
CA SER A 441 4.95 -6.63 4.75
C SER A 441 5.77 -5.62 5.55
N VAL A 442 5.10 -4.63 6.15
CA VAL A 442 5.73 -3.62 7.01
C VAL A 442 6.38 -4.26 8.23
N ALA A 443 5.66 -5.17 8.90
CA ALA A 443 6.18 -5.90 10.06
C ALA A 443 7.42 -6.72 9.70
N PHE A 444 7.41 -7.40 8.55
CA PHE A 444 8.58 -8.10 8.03
C PHE A 444 9.74 -7.15 7.72
N THR A 445 9.49 -6.02 7.05
CA THR A 445 10.54 -5.05 6.72
C THR A 445 11.18 -4.44 7.96
N ILE A 446 10.39 -4.08 8.98
CA ILE A 446 10.92 -3.54 10.25
C ILE A 446 11.67 -4.63 11.00
N GLY A 447 11.07 -5.81 11.18
CA GLY A 447 11.73 -6.94 11.83
C GLY A 447 13.08 -7.21 11.18
N ALA A 448 13.11 -7.31 9.85
CA ALA A 448 14.32 -7.59 9.10
C ALA A 448 15.40 -6.50 9.22
N HIS A 449 15.00 -5.23 9.33
CA HIS A 449 15.93 -4.12 9.58
C HIS A 449 16.65 -4.29 10.92
N PHE A 450 15.94 -4.79 11.94
CA PHE A 450 16.44 -4.99 13.30
C PHE A 450 16.84 -6.46 13.61
N GLY A 451 17.06 -7.29 12.59
CA GLY A 451 17.56 -8.68 12.77
C GLY A 451 16.54 -9.70 13.25
N PHE A 452 15.26 -9.36 13.19
CA PHE A 452 14.16 -10.25 13.56
C PHE A 452 13.46 -10.78 12.30
N ASP A 453 13.56 -12.09 12.06
CA ASP A 453 12.79 -12.76 11.00
C ASP A 453 11.37 -13.04 11.48
N THR A 454 10.41 -12.27 10.99
CA THR A 454 8.98 -12.50 11.27
C THR A 454 8.43 -13.74 10.56
N GLY A 455 9.24 -14.43 9.76
CA GLY A 455 8.93 -15.74 9.18
C GLY A 455 7.76 -15.68 8.21
N THR A 456 8.01 -15.17 7.00
CA THR A 456 7.07 -15.23 5.88
C THR A 456 7.73 -15.99 4.73
N ARG A 457 7.30 -17.24 4.51
CA ARG A 457 7.83 -18.09 3.41
C ARG A 457 7.18 -17.83 2.07
N SER A 458 5.98 -17.23 2.03
CA SER A 458 5.37 -16.77 0.79
C SER A 458 4.35 -15.68 1.13
N PHE A 459 4.46 -14.47 0.59
CA PHE A 459 3.38 -13.48 0.63
C PHE A 459 2.37 -13.85 -0.46
N PRO A 460 1.28 -14.57 -0.17
CA PRO A 460 0.47 -15.22 -1.21
C PRO A 460 -0.34 -14.22 -2.03
N TYR A 461 -0.60 -13.04 -1.45
CA TYR A 461 -1.57 -12.08 -1.95
C TYR A 461 -0.98 -11.08 -2.97
N VAL A 462 0.35 -10.97 -3.06
CA VAL A 462 1.04 -10.02 -3.96
C VAL A 462 0.76 -10.36 -5.44
N ALA A 463 0.57 -11.65 -5.75
CA ALA A 463 0.19 -12.11 -7.08
C ALA A 463 -1.24 -11.68 -7.50
N LEU A 464 -2.09 -11.24 -6.57
CA LEU A 464 -3.41 -10.70 -6.90
C LEU A 464 -3.34 -9.21 -7.25
N TRP A 465 -2.47 -8.44 -6.58
CA TRP A 465 -2.15 -7.05 -6.95
C TRP A 465 -1.61 -6.93 -8.38
N ALA A 466 -0.89 -7.95 -8.84
CA ALA A 466 -0.37 -8.08 -10.20
C ALA A 466 -1.38 -7.76 -11.32
N LYS A 467 -2.67 -8.03 -11.08
CA LYS A 467 -3.74 -7.82 -12.07
C LYS A 467 -4.03 -6.33 -12.29
N ASP A 468 -3.78 -5.50 -11.28
CA ASP A 468 -3.93 -4.04 -11.36
C ASP A 468 -2.65 -3.33 -10.90
N LYS A 469 -1.91 -2.80 -11.88
CA LYS A 469 -0.64 -2.09 -11.64
C LYS A 469 -0.79 -0.89 -10.71
N LYS A 470 -1.95 -0.21 -10.70
CA LYS A 470 -2.18 0.93 -9.80
C LYS A 470 -2.32 0.49 -8.35
N VAL A 471 -3.02 -0.63 -8.12
CA VAL A 471 -3.17 -1.23 -6.78
C VAL A 471 -1.80 -1.70 -6.28
N LEU A 472 -1.03 -2.38 -7.13
CA LEU A 472 0.34 -2.79 -6.78
C LEU A 472 1.20 -1.57 -6.40
N GLU A 473 1.21 -0.53 -7.23
CA GLU A 473 1.99 0.69 -6.98
C GLU A 473 1.58 1.37 -5.66
N ALA A 474 0.27 1.52 -5.43
CA ALA A 474 -0.27 2.13 -4.22
C ALA A 474 0.11 1.35 -2.95
N ASN A 475 -0.04 0.02 -2.98
CA ASN A 475 0.26 -0.83 -1.82
C ASN A 475 1.76 -0.85 -1.52
N LEU A 476 2.62 -0.92 -2.55
CA LEU A 476 4.08 -0.81 -2.35
C LEU A 476 4.50 0.57 -1.83
N ALA A 477 3.83 1.64 -2.27
CA ALA A 477 4.05 2.98 -1.76
C ALA A 477 3.63 3.12 -0.30
N ALA A 478 2.51 2.51 0.09
CA ALA A 478 2.07 2.44 1.48
C ALA A 478 3.09 1.69 2.35
N ILE A 479 3.52 0.50 1.93
CA ILE A 479 4.54 -0.30 2.64
C ILE A 479 5.81 0.53 2.83
N ARG A 480 6.36 1.12 1.76
CA ARG A 480 7.58 1.94 1.84
C ARG A 480 7.42 3.12 2.79
N LYS A 481 6.32 3.87 2.67
CA LYS A 481 6.06 5.08 3.49
C LYS A 481 5.96 4.70 4.97
N VAL A 482 5.20 3.66 5.30
CA VAL A 482 4.96 3.22 6.67
C VAL A 482 6.24 2.61 7.27
N SER A 483 6.93 1.71 6.55
CA SER A 483 8.18 1.13 7.00
C SER A 483 9.24 2.19 7.27
N ALA A 484 9.45 3.15 6.35
CA ALA A 484 10.43 4.21 6.55
C ALA A 484 10.10 5.07 7.78
N LYS A 485 8.83 5.44 7.94
CA LYS A 485 8.36 6.23 9.09
C LYS A 485 8.63 5.52 10.41
N ILE A 486 8.35 4.21 10.50
CA ILE A 486 8.57 3.45 11.74
C ILE A 486 10.06 3.22 11.99
N ILE A 487 10.84 2.85 10.97
CA ILE A 487 12.30 2.65 11.11
C ILE A 487 12.97 3.94 11.60
N ASP A 488 12.70 5.08 10.94
CA ASP A 488 13.29 6.37 11.33
C ASP A 488 12.89 6.76 12.77
N ALA A 489 11.66 6.47 13.17
CA ALA A 489 11.19 6.75 14.53
C ALA A 489 11.86 5.84 15.59
N LEU A 490 12.08 4.56 15.26
CA LEU A 490 12.80 3.62 16.12
C LEU A 490 14.27 3.99 16.25
N GLU A 491 14.96 4.31 15.14
CA GLU A 491 16.36 4.77 15.15
C GLU A 491 16.53 6.05 16.00
N GLN A 492 15.61 7.01 15.86
CA GLN A 492 15.61 8.23 16.69
C GLN A 492 15.38 7.92 18.18
N THR A 493 14.50 6.96 18.47
CA THR A 493 14.21 6.52 19.84
C THR A 493 15.42 5.84 20.47
N ALA A 494 16.07 4.93 19.73
CA ALA A 494 17.30 4.25 20.16
C ALA A 494 18.42 5.26 20.48
N ASN A 495 18.61 6.26 19.60
CA ASN A 495 19.59 7.32 19.82
C ASN A 495 19.29 8.17 21.06
N LYS A 496 18.01 8.47 21.34
CA LYS A 496 17.60 9.17 22.56
C LYS A 496 17.84 8.34 23.82
N MET A 497 17.54 7.04 23.78
CA MET A 497 17.78 6.13 24.91
C MET A 497 19.28 5.98 25.20
N ALA A 498 20.11 5.88 24.15
CA ALA A 498 21.57 5.79 24.28
C ALA A 498 22.22 7.10 24.75
N GLY A 499 21.69 8.26 24.36
CA GLY A 499 22.20 9.58 24.77
C GLY A 499 21.82 10.02 26.19
N VAL A 500 21.00 9.23 26.89
CA VAL A 500 20.59 9.47 28.29
C VAL A 500 21.38 8.57 29.28
N ALA A 501 22.24 7.68 28.77
CA ALA A 501 23.06 6.76 29.57
C ALA A 501 24.38 7.36 30.04
#